data_AF-A0A2G9F9C6-F1
#
_entry.id   AF-A0A2G9F9C6-F1
#
_cell.length_a   1.000
_cell.length_b   1.000
_cell.length_c   1.000
_cell.angle_alpha   90.00
_cell.angle_beta   90.00
_cell.angle_gamma   90.00
#
_symmetry.space_group_name_H-M   'P 1'
#
loop_
_entity.id
_entity.type
_entity.pdbx_description
1 polymer ?
#
loop_
_entity_poly.entity_id
_entity_poly.type
_entity_poly.pdbx_seq_one_letter_code
_entity_poly.pdbx_strand_id
1 'polypeptide(L)'
;MNGEVAQICDIAIYARYALKTKNKIAYTLSKYENKIEFLFTENFKAKDVNEWYEHCIEKGLEDIKLSMPIAVKDPSLLAFSNTSQAGLICYFKDNLVTYFIPKWEHKDNGWNTIYREYKCENPPKEKPKFEDNTEDFKNTLSRIATLADKIDFQNFANIFTKAYDILDGREIENYFYKKYFSLMPEKNVRLFCSAGISDVFGGMGSWNDSPSWYAYEKGVESDYKNLSSELLTQIRLALLYSVNEW
;
A
#
# COMPACT_ATOMS: atom_id res chain seq x y z
N MET A 1 5.42 -5.56 3.24
CA MET A 1 4.71 -4.93 2.11
C MET A 1 5.49 -5.07 0.81
N ASN A 2 4.82 -5.46 -0.27
CA ASN A 2 5.43 -5.51 -1.60
C ASN A 2 5.85 -4.09 -2.04
N GLY A 3 7.03 -3.98 -2.67
CA GLY A 3 7.61 -2.73 -3.18
C GLY A 3 6.68 -1.93 -4.11
N GLU A 4 5.82 -2.59 -4.89
CA GLU A 4 4.85 -1.92 -5.76
C GLU A 4 3.85 -1.08 -4.96
N VAL A 5 3.17 -1.69 -3.99
CA VAL A 5 2.20 -1.00 -3.13
C VAL A 5 2.90 0.03 -2.26
N ALA A 6 4.10 -0.31 -1.75
CA ALA A 6 4.89 0.61 -0.94
C ALA A 6 5.21 1.93 -1.67
N GLN A 7 5.66 1.85 -2.94
CA GLN A 7 5.99 3.02 -3.75
C GLN A 7 4.75 3.88 -4.03
N ILE A 8 3.64 3.27 -4.43
CA ILE A 8 2.40 4.01 -4.74
C ILE A 8 1.90 4.75 -3.50
N CYS A 9 1.90 4.07 -2.34
CA CYS A 9 1.58 4.69 -1.06
C CYS A 9 2.53 5.86 -0.75
N ASP A 10 3.84 5.68 -0.91
CA ASP A 10 4.83 6.74 -0.64
C ASP A 10 4.56 7.97 -1.53
N ILE A 11 4.37 7.77 -2.84
CA ILE A 11 4.03 8.86 -3.78
C ILE A 11 2.74 9.57 -3.36
N ALA A 12 1.67 8.81 -3.04
CA ALA A 12 0.39 9.38 -2.63
C ALA A 12 0.53 10.21 -1.33
N ILE A 13 1.25 9.69 -0.33
CA ILE A 13 1.46 10.37 0.96
C ILE A 13 2.21 11.68 0.76
N TYR A 14 3.35 11.66 0.05
CA TYR A 14 4.15 12.85 -0.21
C TYR A 14 3.38 13.91 -1.02
N ALA A 15 2.62 13.48 -2.03
CA ALA A 15 1.85 14.38 -2.87
C ALA A 15 0.66 15.01 -2.11
N ARG A 16 -0.07 14.22 -1.31
CA ARG A 16 -1.13 14.74 -0.43
C ARG A 16 -0.59 15.73 0.60
N TYR A 17 0.56 15.42 1.21
CA TYR A 17 1.21 16.31 2.17
C TYR A 17 1.62 17.64 1.51
N ALA A 18 2.26 17.58 0.34
CA ALA A 18 2.64 18.76 -0.43
C ALA A 18 1.43 19.61 -0.83
N LEU A 19 0.32 18.96 -1.22
CA LEU A 19 -0.90 19.63 -1.64
C LEU A 19 -1.56 20.39 -0.48
N LYS A 20 -1.68 19.76 0.69
CA LYS A 20 -2.23 20.39 1.90
C LYS A 20 -1.38 21.51 2.43
N THR A 21 -0.06 21.34 2.40
CA THR A 21 0.87 22.35 2.89
C THR A 21 1.17 23.42 1.85
N LYS A 22 0.60 23.32 0.64
CA LYS A 22 0.83 24.21 -0.51
C LYS A 22 2.32 24.36 -0.85
N ASN A 23 3.07 23.28 -0.68
CA ASN A 23 4.50 23.21 -0.93
C ASN A 23 4.80 22.41 -2.19
N LYS A 24 6.05 22.51 -2.65
CA LYS A 24 6.59 21.54 -3.61
C LYS A 24 6.68 20.16 -2.95
N ILE A 25 6.50 19.12 -3.75
CA ILE A 25 6.77 17.75 -3.31
C ILE A 25 8.29 17.55 -3.21
N ALA A 26 8.72 16.82 -2.19
CA ALA A 26 10.12 16.45 -1.97
C ALA A 26 10.26 14.94 -1.95
N TYR A 27 10.04 14.30 -3.11
CA TYR A 27 10.12 12.85 -3.24
C TYR A 27 11.53 12.41 -3.64
N THR A 28 12.01 11.32 -3.04
CA THR A 28 13.30 10.69 -3.35
C THR A 28 13.10 9.20 -3.56
N LEU A 29 13.75 8.65 -4.60
CA LEU A 29 13.71 7.23 -4.92
C LEU A 29 14.22 6.36 -3.76
N SER A 30 13.57 5.21 -3.56
CA SER A 30 14.06 4.16 -2.68
C SER A 30 15.26 3.44 -3.31
N LYS A 31 16.07 2.75 -2.49
CA LYS A 31 17.32 2.09 -2.94
C LYS A 31 17.13 1.05 -4.06
N TYR A 32 15.94 0.46 -4.17
CA TYR A 32 15.60 -0.54 -5.18
C TYR A 32 14.98 0.07 -6.45
N GLU A 33 14.80 1.39 -6.49
CA GLU A 33 14.17 2.12 -7.59
C GLU A 33 15.24 2.84 -8.40
N ASN A 34 15.33 2.50 -9.68
CA ASN A 34 16.24 3.16 -10.61
C ASN A 34 15.60 4.42 -11.19
N LYS A 35 14.31 4.34 -11.52
CA LYS A 35 13.59 5.41 -12.22
C LYS A 35 12.08 5.28 -12.02
N ILE A 36 11.40 6.42 -11.92
CA ILE A 36 9.95 6.52 -11.94
C ILE A 36 9.57 7.60 -12.96
N GLU A 37 8.74 7.27 -13.95
CA GLU A 37 8.27 8.21 -14.98
C GLU A 37 6.75 8.20 -15.09
N PHE A 38 6.17 9.29 -15.59
CA PHE A 38 4.73 9.39 -15.81
C PHE A 38 4.44 9.77 -17.26
N LEU A 39 3.57 9.00 -17.90
CA LEU A 39 3.10 9.23 -19.27
C LEU A 39 1.66 9.73 -19.21
N PHE A 40 1.44 10.95 -19.66
CA PHE A 40 0.12 11.56 -19.70
C PHE A 40 -0.59 11.27 -21.03
N THR A 41 -1.92 11.34 -21.00
CA THR A 41 -2.77 11.15 -22.19
C THR A 41 -2.55 12.23 -23.27
N GLU A 42 -2.01 13.39 -22.88
CA GLU A 42 -1.70 14.52 -23.77
C GLU A 42 -0.27 14.46 -24.36
N ASN A 43 0.39 13.30 -24.31
CA ASN A 43 1.77 13.07 -24.76
C ASN A 43 2.84 13.87 -23.99
N PHE A 44 2.49 14.42 -22.82
CA PHE A 44 3.49 14.91 -21.87
C PHE A 44 4.12 13.73 -21.11
N LYS A 45 5.42 13.84 -20.83
CA LYS A 45 6.18 12.84 -20.08
C LYS A 45 6.93 13.52 -18.93
N ALA A 46 6.56 13.20 -17.70
CA ALA A 46 7.34 13.58 -16.53
C ALA A 46 8.43 12.54 -16.28
N LYS A 47 9.66 13.02 -16.05
CA LYS A 47 10.87 12.22 -15.85
C LYS A 47 11.01 11.66 -14.43
N ASP A 48 10.28 12.24 -13.48
CA ASP A 48 10.28 11.90 -12.07
C ASP A 48 8.95 12.28 -11.37
N VAL A 49 8.82 11.91 -10.10
CA VAL A 49 7.64 12.18 -9.27
C VAL A 49 7.46 13.68 -9.01
N ASN A 50 8.54 14.47 -8.95
CA ASN A 50 8.45 15.89 -8.66
C ASN A 50 7.87 16.65 -9.86
N GLU A 51 8.36 16.35 -11.08
CA GLU A 51 7.85 16.93 -12.33
C GLU A 51 6.41 16.48 -12.61
N TRP A 52 6.05 15.24 -12.28
CA TRP A 52 4.66 14.77 -12.37
C TRP A 52 3.73 15.59 -11.48
N TYR A 53 4.13 15.82 -10.23
CA TYR A 53 3.33 16.59 -9.28
C TYR A 53 3.19 18.05 -9.71
N GLU A 54 4.29 18.69 -10.14
CA GLU A 54 4.26 20.08 -10.65
C GLU A 54 3.29 20.21 -11.82
N HIS A 55 3.36 19.29 -12.80
CA HIS A 55 2.43 19.26 -13.93
C HIS A 55 0.98 19.03 -13.50
N CYS A 56 0.73 18.15 -12.52
CA CYS A 56 -0.62 17.94 -11.99
C CYS A 56 -1.17 19.20 -11.31
N ILE A 57 -0.34 19.94 -10.55
CA ILE A 57 -0.73 21.21 -9.92
C ILE A 57 -1.10 22.26 -10.96
N GLU A 58 -0.32 22.38 -12.04
CA GLU A 58 -0.62 23.29 -13.16
C GLU A 58 -1.96 22.95 -13.83
N LYS A 59 -2.30 21.66 -13.92
CA LYS A 59 -3.60 21.17 -14.40
C LYS A 59 -4.75 21.33 -13.40
N GLY A 60 -4.49 21.91 -12.23
CA GLY A 60 -5.52 22.17 -11.22
C GLY A 60 -5.87 20.95 -10.38
N LEU A 61 -4.89 20.14 -9.99
CA LEU A 61 -5.06 19.04 -9.05
C LEU A 61 -5.66 19.53 -7.71
N GLU A 62 -6.69 18.84 -7.24
CA GLU A 62 -7.40 19.11 -5.99
C GLU A 62 -7.24 18.01 -4.94
N ASP A 63 -6.99 16.76 -5.36
CA ASP A 63 -6.81 15.62 -4.45
C ASP A 63 -6.15 14.43 -5.15
N ILE A 64 -5.48 13.58 -4.37
CA ILE A 64 -4.86 12.33 -4.84
C ILE A 64 -5.25 11.22 -3.89
N LYS A 65 -5.70 10.09 -4.41
CA LYS A 65 -5.99 8.88 -3.61
C LYS A 65 -5.23 7.67 -4.13
N LEU A 66 -4.80 6.81 -3.21
CA LEU A 66 -4.47 5.42 -3.48
C LEU A 66 -5.75 4.69 -3.91
N SER A 67 -5.65 3.93 -4.99
CA SER A 67 -6.64 2.95 -5.40
C SER A 67 -6.00 1.58 -5.37
N MET A 68 -6.69 0.60 -4.81
CA MET A 68 -6.32 -0.82 -4.92
C MET A 68 -7.56 -1.68 -4.64
N PRO A 69 -7.66 -2.88 -5.23
CA PRO A 69 -8.74 -3.80 -4.90
C PRO A 69 -8.62 -4.24 -3.44
N ILE A 70 -9.74 -4.50 -2.77
CA ILE A 70 -9.76 -5.08 -1.41
C ILE A 70 -9.62 -6.60 -1.50
N ALA A 71 -10.31 -7.24 -2.45
CA ALA A 71 -10.22 -8.68 -2.69
C ALA A 71 -9.16 -9.02 -3.74
N VAL A 72 -8.44 -10.13 -3.54
CA VAL A 72 -7.56 -10.74 -4.56
C VAL A 72 -8.10 -12.09 -4.93
N LYS A 73 -8.24 -12.34 -6.23
CA LYS A 73 -8.66 -13.65 -6.73
C LYS A 73 -7.62 -14.73 -6.41
N ASP A 74 -6.33 -14.40 -6.54
CA ASP A 74 -5.22 -15.29 -6.25
C ASP A 74 -4.09 -14.55 -5.49
N PRO A 75 -4.03 -14.66 -4.14
CA PRO A 75 -2.99 -14.04 -3.33
C PRO A 75 -1.57 -14.51 -3.63
N SER A 76 -1.38 -15.69 -4.25
CA SER A 76 -0.05 -16.19 -4.61
C SER A 76 0.62 -15.31 -5.67
N LEU A 77 -0.19 -14.63 -6.49
CA LEU A 77 0.32 -13.74 -7.53
C LEU A 77 0.89 -12.44 -6.97
N LEU A 78 0.57 -12.06 -5.73
CA LEU A 78 1.08 -10.84 -5.10
C LEU A 78 2.60 -10.84 -4.91
N ALA A 79 3.25 -12.01 -5.08
CA ALA A 79 4.69 -12.14 -5.16
C ALA A 79 5.31 -11.47 -6.41
N PHE A 80 4.52 -11.29 -7.46
CA PHE A 80 4.98 -10.79 -8.75
C PHE A 80 4.61 -9.32 -8.94
N SER A 81 5.48 -8.58 -9.62
CA SER A 81 5.19 -7.19 -10.00
C SER A 81 4.02 -7.10 -10.98
N ASN A 82 3.33 -5.96 -10.97
CA ASN A 82 2.17 -5.64 -11.81
C ASN A 82 0.89 -6.45 -11.49
N THR A 83 0.84 -7.09 -10.32
CA THR A 83 -0.31 -7.92 -9.91
C THR A 83 -1.18 -7.25 -8.86
N SER A 84 -0.69 -6.19 -8.20
CA SER A 84 -1.40 -5.53 -7.10
C SER A 84 -2.68 -4.84 -7.58
N GLN A 85 -2.72 -4.42 -8.86
CA GLN A 85 -3.73 -3.56 -9.47
C GLN A 85 -3.94 -2.24 -8.71
N ALA A 86 -2.93 -1.83 -7.94
CA ALA A 86 -2.92 -0.55 -7.27
C ALA A 86 -2.53 0.57 -8.24
N GLY A 87 -2.93 1.79 -7.92
CA GLY A 87 -2.61 2.98 -8.70
C GLY A 87 -2.95 4.25 -7.95
N LEU A 88 -2.67 5.37 -8.60
CA LEU A 88 -3.02 6.70 -8.11
C LEU A 88 -4.28 7.18 -8.83
N ILE A 89 -5.22 7.77 -8.10
CA ILE A 89 -6.35 8.52 -8.67
C ILE A 89 -6.12 9.98 -8.39
N CYS A 90 -6.10 10.81 -9.44
CA CYS A 90 -5.96 12.25 -9.36
C CYS A 90 -7.32 12.91 -9.66
N TYR A 91 -7.76 13.77 -8.76
CA TYR A 91 -8.96 14.59 -8.92
C TYR A 91 -8.52 16.01 -9.23
N PHE A 92 -8.97 16.54 -10.36
CA PHE A 92 -8.69 17.89 -10.81
C PHE A 92 -9.97 18.73 -10.76
N LYS A 93 -9.80 20.04 -10.96
CA LYS A 93 -10.91 20.97 -11.23
C LYS A 93 -11.82 20.48 -12.37
N ASP A 94 -13.03 21.03 -12.41
CA ASP A 94 -14.05 20.72 -13.42
C ASP A 94 -14.49 19.25 -13.44
N ASN A 95 -14.37 18.56 -12.30
CA ASN A 95 -14.69 17.14 -12.11
C ASN A 95 -13.88 16.19 -13.01
N LEU A 96 -12.72 16.62 -13.52
CA LEU A 96 -11.83 15.74 -14.25
C LEU A 96 -11.15 14.77 -13.27
N VAL A 97 -11.25 13.47 -13.55
CA VAL A 97 -10.58 12.43 -12.78
C VAL A 97 -9.73 11.59 -13.71
N THR A 98 -8.46 11.39 -13.35
CA THR A 98 -7.56 10.48 -14.06
C THR A 98 -6.99 9.46 -13.09
N TYR A 99 -6.54 8.33 -13.63
CA TYR A 99 -5.85 7.31 -12.85
C TYR A 99 -4.52 6.96 -13.50
N PHE A 100 -3.51 6.72 -12.68
CA PHE A 100 -2.17 6.32 -13.09
C PHE A 100 -1.93 4.88 -12.64
N ILE A 101 -1.73 3.99 -13.62
CA ILE A 101 -1.38 2.60 -13.37
C ILE A 101 0.12 2.42 -13.60
N PRO A 102 0.87 1.91 -12.61
CA PRO A 102 2.29 1.63 -12.78
C PRO A 102 2.52 0.37 -13.61
N LYS A 103 3.61 0.38 -14.37
CA LYS A 103 4.25 -0.81 -14.94
C LYS A 103 5.69 -0.88 -14.46
N TRP A 104 6.04 -1.98 -13.81
CA TRP A 104 7.35 -2.27 -13.23
C TRP A 104 8.13 -3.20 -14.14
N GLU A 105 9.37 -2.79 -14.44
CA GLU A 105 10.32 -3.55 -15.24
C GLU A 105 11.65 -3.63 -14.49
N HIS A 106 12.14 -4.85 -14.28
CA HIS A 106 13.43 -5.07 -13.63
C HIS A 106 14.57 -4.78 -14.63
N LYS A 107 15.49 -3.90 -14.25
CA LYS A 107 16.65 -3.52 -15.08
C LYS A 107 17.81 -3.13 -14.18
N ASP A 108 19.05 -3.45 -14.55
CA ASP A 108 20.27 -2.96 -13.88
C ASP A 108 20.25 -3.13 -12.34
N ASN A 109 19.77 -4.28 -11.84
CA ASN A 109 19.62 -4.60 -10.40
C ASN A 109 18.65 -3.70 -9.61
N GLY A 110 17.71 -3.05 -10.29
CA GLY A 110 16.65 -2.28 -9.67
C GLY A 110 15.39 -2.25 -10.54
N TRP A 111 14.45 -1.40 -10.15
CA TRP A 111 13.16 -1.30 -10.81
C TRP A 111 13.00 0.03 -11.54
N ASN A 112 12.66 -0.06 -12.82
CA ASN A 112 12.13 1.05 -13.59
C ASN A 112 10.61 0.98 -13.54
N THR A 113 9.98 2.09 -13.18
CA THR A 113 8.52 2.19 -13.11
C THR A 113 8.01 3.25 -14.05
N ILE A 114 7.01 2.92 -14.86
CA ILE A 114 6.30 3.87 -15.72
C ILE A 114 4.84 3.88 -15.31
N TYR A 115 4.37 5.00 -14.80
CA TYR A 115 2.96 5.27 -14.56
C TYR A 115 2.31 5.78 -15.83
N ARG A 116 1.22 5.15 -16.27
CA ARG A 116 0.45 5.60 -17.43
C ARG A 116 -0.88 6.20 -16.99
N GLU A 117 -1.14 7.42 -17.43
CA GLU A 117 -2.41 8.10 -17.21
C GLU A 117 -3.51 7.49 -18.08
N TYR A 118 -4.70 7.41 -17.49
CA TYR A 118 -5.94 7.11 -18.16
C TYR A 118 -7.03 8.04 -17.64
N LYS A 119 -7.95 8.45 -18.51
CA LYS A 119 -9.11 9.25 -18.11
C LYS A 119 -10.19 8.36 -17.51
N CYS A 120 -10.80 8.80 -16.41
CA CYS A 120 -12.01 8.20 -15.90
C CYS A 120 -13.20 8.81 -16.64
N GLU A 121 -13.83 8.06 -17.56
CA GLU A 121 -14.93 8.58 -18.37
C GLU A 121 -16.20 8.87 -17.55
N ASN A 122 -16.43 8.07 -16.50
CA ASN A 122 -17.59 8.16 -15.63
C ASN A 122 -17.16 8.13 -14.15
N PRO A 123 -16.54 9.21 -13.63
CA PRO A 123 -16.10 9.23 -12.25
C PRO A 123 -17.32 9.18 -11.31
N PRO A 124 -17.20 8.53 -10.14
CA PRO A 124 -18.26 8.56 -9.14
C PRO A 124 -18.53 10.00 -8.70
N LYS A 125 -19.81 10.32 -8.45
CA LYS A 125 -20.23 11.68 -8.04
C LYS A 125 -19.54 12.16 -6.76
N GLU A 126 -19.25 11.22 -5.87
CA GLU A 126 -18.53 11.46 -4.64
C GLU A 126 -17.22 10.68 -4.65
N LYS A 127 -16.18 11.28 -4.06
CA LYS A 127 -14.91 10.60 -3.87
C LYS A 127 -15.13 9.41 -2.93
N PRO A 128 -14.62 8.20 -3.25
CA PRO A 128 -14.71 7.06 -2.35
C PRO A 128 -14.16 7.42 -0.97
N LYS A 129 -14.87 7.01 0.09
CA LYS A 129 -14.41 7.12 1.48
C LYS A 129 -14.11 5.74 2.00
N PHE A 130 -13.09 5.66 2.85
CA PHE A 130 -12.71 4.42 3.50
C PHE A 130 -12.95 4.56 5.00
N GLU A 131 -13.46 3.50 5.62
CA GLU A 131 -13.71 3.47 7.05
C GLU A 131 -12.47 3.03 7.82
N ASP A 132 -12.37 3.48 9.06
CA ASP A 132 -11.31 3.04 9.96
C ASP A 132 -11.56 1.59 10.39
N ASN A 133 -10.60 0.71 10.10
CA ASN A 133 -10.67 -0.70 10.43
C ASN A 133 -9.73 -1.12 11.58
N THR A 134 -9.27 -0.17 12.41
CA THR A 134 -8.25 -0.43 13.45
C THR A 134 -8.59 -1.61 14.36
N GLU A 135 -9.81 -1.67 14.90
CA GLU A 135 -10.19 -2.71 15.88
C GLU A 135 -10.35 -4.09 15.22
N ASP A 136 -10.96 -4.14 14.04
CA ASP A 136 -11.05 -5.39 13.26
C ASP A 136 -9.66 -5.89 12.88
N PHE A 137 -8.77 -4.99 12.48
CA PHE A 137 -7.40 -5.33 12.12
C PHE A 137 -6.60 -5.84 13.33
N LYS A 138 -6.72 -5.21 14.50
CA LYS A 138 -6.15 -5.72 15.76
C LYS A 138 -6.64 -7.14 16.07
N ASN A 139 -7.94 -7.39 15.96
CA ASN A 139 -8.52 -8.71 16.19
C ASN A 139 -7.96 -9.76 15.23
N THR A 140 -7.90 -9.46 13.93
CA THR A 140 -7.32 -10.36 12.93
C THR A 140 -5.84 -10.63 13.21
N LEU A 141 -5.05 -9.60 13.54
CA LEU A 141 -3.62 -9.74 13.88
C LEU A 141 -3.39 -10.64 15.08
N SER A 142 -4.19 -10.49 16.13
CA SER A 142 -4.12 -11.35 17.32
C SER A 142 -4.42 -12.82 16.96
N ARG A 143 -5.52 -13.07 16.23
CA ARG A 143 -5.95 -14.42 15.83
C ARG A 143 -4.92 -15.10 14.92
N ILE A 144 -4.36 -14.39 13.94
CA ILE A 144 -3.37 -14.95 13.03
C ILE A 144 -2.00 -15.13 13.70
N ALA A 145 -1.64 -14.32 14.70
CA ALA A 145 -0.47 -14.56 15.55
C ALA A 145 -0.59 -15.89 16.31
N THR A 146 -1.74 -16.14 16.95
CA THR A 146 -2.03 -17.41 17.62
C THR A 146 -1.99 -18.59 16.66
N LEU A 147 -2.56 -18.44 15.45
CA LEU A 147 -2.48 -19.48 14.43
C LEU A 147 -1.01 -19.75 14.04
N ALA A 148 -0.23 -18.72 13.75
CA ALA A 148 1.17 -18.84 13.34
C ALA A 148 2.01 -19.58 14.39
N ASP A 149 1.82 -19.28 15.68
CA ASP A 149 2.48 -20.02 16.76
C ASP A 149 2.02 -21.49 16.82
N LYS A 150 0.70 -21.74 16.68
CA LYS A 150 0.14 -23.10 16.65
C LYS A 150 0.72 -23.96 15.53
N ILE A 151 1.09 -23.38 14.39
CA ILE A 151 1.70 -24.09 13.25
C ILE A 151 3.23 -24.08 13.25
N ASP A 152 3.87 -23.68 14.35
CA ASP A 152 5.33 -23.60 14.54
C ASP A 152 6.04 -22.56 13.65
N PHE A 153 5.38 -21.43 13.39
CA PHE A 153 5.92 -20.29 12.65
C PHE A 153 6.05 -19.04 13.55
N GLN A 154 6.84 -19.15 14.61
CA GLN A 154 7.04 -18.08 15.60
C GLN A 154 7.52 -16.76 14.98
N ASN A 155 8.30 -16.82 13.90
CA ASN A 155 8.74 -15.62 13.18
C ASN A 155 7.55 -14.79 12.66
N PHE A 156 6.52 -15.45 12.11
CA PHE A 156 5.30 -14.76 11.68
C PHE A 156 4.43 -14.34 12.86
N ALA A 157 4.32 -15.18 13.90
CA ALA A 157 3.62 -14.79 15.13
C ALA A 157 4.19 -13.49 15.73
N ASN A 158 5.52 -13.33 15.73
CA ASN A 158 6.19 -12.12 16.16
C ASN A 158 5.90 -10.91 15.25
N ILE A 159 5.87 -11.11 13.92
CA ILE A 159 5.50 -10.05 12.97
C ILE A 159 4.08 -9.54 13.25
N PHE A 160 3.12 -10.45 13.40
CA PHE A 160 1.72 -10.11 13.65
C PHE A 160 1.53 -9.45 15.01
N THR A 161 2.21 -9.94 16.05
CA THR A 161 2.20 -9.32 17.39
C THR A 161 2.80 -7.90 17.34
N LYS A 162 3.90 -7.70 16.61
CA LYS A 162 4.48 -6.36 16.42
C LYS A 162 3.52 -5.42 15.69
N ALA A 163 2.81 -5.91 14.68
CA ALA A 163 1.80 -5.12 13.96
C ALA A 163 0.64 -4.72 14.87
N TYR A 164 0.20 -5.62 15.75
CA TYR A 164 -0.79 -5.34 16.78
C TYR A 164 -0.30 -4.24 17.74
N ASP A 165 0.90 -4.42 18.29
CA ASP A 165 1.50 -3.50 19.26
C ASP A 165 1.61 -2.06 18.73
N ILE A 166 1.90 -1.90 17.43
CA ILE A 166 1.94 -0.59 16.77
C ILE A 166 0.56 0.09 16.78
N LEU A 167 -0.51 -0.66 16.50
CA LEU A 167 -1.88 -0.17 16.58
C LEU A 167 -2.31 0.10 18.03
N ASP A 168 -1.70 -0.60 18.99
CA ASP A 168 -1.95 -0.45 20.43
C ASP A 168 -1.15 0.69 21.08
N GLY A 169 -0.48 1.51 20.28
CA GLY A 169 0.20 2.70 20.78
C GLY A 169 1.67 2.49 21.16
N ARG A 170 2.21 1.27 21.06
CA ARG A 170 3.63 1.01 21.35
C ARG A 170 4.55 1.73 20.37
N GLU A 171 5.80 1.95 20.79
CA GLU A 171 6.76 2.72 20.00
C GLU A 171 7.10 2.02 18.68
N ILE A 172 7.11 2.79 17.59
CA ILE A 172 7.56 2.31 16.28
C ILE A 172 9.09 2.43 16.22
N GLU A 173 9.78 1.34 16.50
CA GLU A 173 11.26 1.29 16.37
C GLU A 173 11.73 1.34 14.91
N ASN A 174 10.86 1.01 13.96
CA ASN A 174 11.22 0.92 12.55
C ASN A 174 11.47 2.31 11.93
N TYR A 175 12.75 2.64 11.71
CA TYR A 175 13.20 3.90 11.11
C TYR A 175 12.56 4.21 9.75
N PHE A 176 12.21 3.19 8.96
CA PHE A 176 11.53 3.39 7.68
C PHE A 176 10.20 4.12 7.87
N TYR A 177 9.44 3.78 8.91
CA TYR A 177 8.12 4.36 9.14
C TYR A 177 8.16 5.65 9.98
N LYS A 178 9.25 5.90 10.72
CA LYS A 178 9.40 7.12 11.53
C LYS A 178 9.25 8.40 10.70
N LYS A 179 9.66 8.38 9.42
CA LYS A 179 9.53 9.54 8.51
C LYS A 179 8.08 9.97 8.28
N TYR A 180 7.09 9.08 8.43
CA TYR A 180 5.70 9.40 8.13
C TYR A 180 5.00 10.21 9.24
N PHE A 181 5.54 10.23 10.46
CA PHE A 181 4.99 11.06 11.55
C PHE A 181 5.07 12.56 11.26
N SER A 182 5.99 13.00 10.39
CA SER A 182 6.02 14.39 9.92
C SER A 182 5.15 14.65 8.70
N LEU A 183 4.54 13.61 8.11
CA LEU A 183 3.76 13.69 6.87
C LEU A 183 2.27 13.44 7.08
N MET A 184 1.88 12.65 8.09
CA MET A 184 0.50 12.23 8.33
C MET A 184 0.17 12.25 9.83
N PRO A 185 -1.12 12.31 10.21
CA PRO A 185 -1.54 12.12 11.60
C PRO A 185 -1.08 10.78 12.16
N GLU A 186 -0.76 10.74 13.46
CA GLU A 186 -0.23 9.56 14.14
C GLU A 186 -1.07 8.29 13.92
N LYS A 187 -2.40 8.40 13.99
CA LYS A 187 -3.32 7.29 13.75
C LYS A 187 -3.09 6.65 12.37
N ASN A 188 -3.03 7.47 11.32
CA ASN A 188 -2.79 7.04 9.95
C ASN A 188 -1.41 6.41 9.80
N VAL A 189 -0.38 6.98 10.44
CA VAL A 189 0.98 6.40 10.43
C VAL A 189 1.01 5.02 11.08
N ARG A 190 0.34 4.84 12.22
CA ARG A 190 0.28 3.55 12.91
C ARG A 190 -0.43 2.49 12.08
N LEU A 191 -1.58 2.83 11.48
CA LEU A 191 -2.28 1.94 10.56
C LEU A 191 -1.43 1.58 9.34
N PHE A 192 -0.82 2.57 8.69
CA PHE A 192 0.05 2.37 7.54
C PHE A 192 1.25 1.47 7.89
N CYS A 193 1.88 1.71 9.03
CA CYS A 193 3.01 0.93 9.50
C CYS A 193 2.62 -0.51 9.84
N SER A 194 1.53 -0.70 10.58
CA SER A 194 1.00 -2.02 10.92
C SER A 194 0.70 -2.83 9.66
N ALA A 195 -0.06 -2.26 8.72
CA ALA A 195 -0.35 -2.87 7.42
C ALA A 195 0.93 -3.20 6.65
N GLY A 196 1.90 -2.29 6.66
CA GLY A 196 3.14 -2.44 5.94
C GLY A 196 4.03 -3.59 6.46
N ILE A 197 4.07 -3.80 7.78
CA ILE A 197 4.87 -4.88 8.39
C ILE A 197 4.16 -6.24 8.38
N SER A 198 2.83 -6.27 8.47
CA SER A 198 2.06 -7.51 8.40
C SER A 198 1.75 -7.96 6.98
N ASP A 199 2.05 -7.15 5.96
CA ASP A 199 1.98 -7.57 4.56
C ASP A 199 3.17 -8.49 4.21
N VAL A 200 2.95 -9.77 4.56
CA VAL A 200 3.86 -10.90 4.41
C VAL A 200 3.46 -11.82 3.24
N PHE A 201 2.59 -11.33 2.34
CA PHE A 201 2.15 -12.05 1.16
C PHE A 201 3.19 -11.85 0.04
N GLY A 202 3.86 -12.93 -0.37
CA GLY A 202 4.95 -12.84 -1.34
C GLY A 202 5.35 -14.19 -1.91
N GLY A 203 6.60 -14.28 -2.37
CA GLY A 203 7.16 -15.50 -2.96
C GLY A 203 7.77 -16.44 -1.90
N MET A 204 8.97 -16.92 -2.17
CA MET A 204 9.71 -17.84 -1.29
C MET A 204 9.93 -17.24 0.11
N GLY A 205 9.70 -18.05 1.14
CA GLY A 205 9.84 -17.65 2.55
C GLY A 205 8.73 -16.73 3.07
N SER A 206 7.70 -16.48 2.27
CA SER A 206 6.54 -15.66 2.66
C SER A 206 5.50 -16.49 3.42
N TRP A 207 4.45 -15.82 3.92
CA TRP A 207 3.34 -16.49 4.58
C TRP A 207 2.61 -17.48 3.66
N ASN A 208 2.57 -17.21 2.35
CA ASN A 208 1.92 -18.06 1.36
C ASN A 208 2.73 -19.31 0.98
N ASP A 209 3.96 -19.45 1.49
CA ASP A 209 4.87 -20.55 1.14
C ASP A 209 4.63 -21.75 2.09
N SER A 210 5.59 -22.03 2.97
CA SER A 210 5.56 -23.20 3.86
C SER A 210 4.39 -23.24 4.86
N PRO A 211 3.87 -22.13 5.44
CA PRO A 211 2.82 -22.18 6.45
C PRO A 211 1.57 -22.99 6.07
N SER A 212 1.19 -22.96 4.79
CA SER A 212 0.02 -23.68 4.27
C SER A 212 0.13 -25.20 4.47
N TRP A 213 1.31 -25.77 4.26
CA TRP A 213 1.58 -27.20 4.43
C TRP A 213 1.48 -27.63 5.90
N TYR A 214 2.07 -26.85 6.81
CA TYR A 214 2.02 -27.15 8.24
C TYR A 214 0.62 -26.97 8.82
N ALA A 215 -0.16 -26.02 8.30
CA ALA A 215 -1.56 -25.90 8.64
C ALA A 215 -2.36 -27.16 8.24
N TYR A 216 -2.06 -27.75 7.08
CA TYR A 216 -2.63 -29.04 6.66
C TYR A 216 -2.20 -30.18 7.61
N GLU A 217 -0.91 -30.31 7.91
CA GLU A 217 -0.41 -31.37 8.82
C GLU A 217 -1.02 -31.30 10.22
N LYS A 218 -1.32 -30.08 10.70
CA LYS A 218 -1.97 -29.85 12.02
C LYS A 218 -3.50 -29.80 11.97
N GLY A 219 -4.12 -30.06 10.82
CA GLY A 219 -5.58 -30.10 10.68
C GLY A 219 -6.29 -28.74 10.84
N VAL A 220 -5.60 -27.64 10.55
CA VAL A 220 -6.10 -26.25 10.68
C VAL A 220 -6.07 -25.48 9.35
N GLU A 221 -6.09 -26.19 8.23
CA GLU A 221 -6.02 -25.61 6.89
C GLU A 221 -7.14 -24.59 6.61
N SER A 222 -8.36 -24.86 7.10
CA SER A 222 -9.49 -23.92 6.96
C SER A 222 -9.23 -22.60 7.69
N ASP A 223 -8.71 -22.67 8.91
CA ASP A 223 -8.39 -21.50 9.72
C ASP A 223 -7.29 -20.69 9.06
N TYR A 224 -6.26 -21.36 8.53
CA TYR A 224 -5.21 -20.73 7.74
C TYR A 224 -5.76 -19.99 6.52
N LYS A 225 -6.57 -20.62 5.68
CA LYS A 225 -7.13 -19.97 4.48
C LYS A 225 -7.98 -18.76 4.84
N ASN A 226 -8.86 -18.91 5.83
CA ASN A 226 -9.77 -17.86 6.25
C ASN A 226 -9.03 -16.67 6.87
N LEU A 227 -8.13 -16.92 7.83
CA LEU A 227 -7.37 -15.86 8.50
C LEU A 227 -6.37 -15.17 7.56
N SER A 228 -5.78 -15.90 6.62
CA SER A 228 -4.90 -15.29 5.61
C SER A 228 -5.66 -14.34 4.69
N SER A 229 -6.85 -14.75 4.23
CA SER A 229 -7.73 -13.91 3.41
C SER A 229 -8.25 -12.70 4.19
N GLU A 230 -8.63 -12.90 5.44
CA GLU A 230 -9.07 -11.85 6.36
C GLU A 230 -7.93 -10.83 6.59
N LEU A 231 -6.72 -11.30 6.88
CA LEU A 231 -5.55 -10.44 7.08
C LEU A 231 -5.26 -9.58 5.85
N LEU A 232 -5.24 -10.17 4.66
CA LEU A 232 -5.00 -9.43 3.41
C LEU A 232 -6.06 -8.34 3.19
N THR A 233 -7.32 -8.65 3.50
CA THR A 233 -8.44 -7.70 3.42
C THR A 233 -8.22 -6.55 4.40
N GLN A 234 -7.88 -6.83 5.66
CA GLN A 234 -7.65 -5.82 6.68
C GLN A 234 -6.44 -4.93 6.36
N ILE A 235 -5.36 -5.49 5.83
CA ILE A 235 -4.20 -4.73 5.35
C ILE A 235 -4.63 -3.72 4.27
N ARG A 236 -5.43 -4.16 3.29
CA ARG A 236 -5.86 -3.30 2.18
C ARG A 236 -6.79 -2.19 2.64
N LEU A 237 -7.72 -2.49 3.53
CA LEU A 237 -8.58 -1.49 4.17
C LEU A 237 -7.74 -0.47 4.97
N ALA A 238 -6.77 -0.95 5.75
CA ALA A 238 -5.88 -0.09 6.54
C ALA A 238 -5.02 0.82 5.65
N LEU A 239 -4.48 0.32 4.54
CA LEU A 239 -3.75 1.13 3.55
C LEU A 239 -4.64 2.19 2.90
N LEU A 240 -5.83 1.78 2.43
CA LEU A 240 -6.80 2.69 1.82
C LEU A 240 -7.23 3.79 2.79
N TYR A 241 -7.53 3.47 4.05
CA TYR A 241 -7.86 4.47 5.07
C TYR A 241 -6.67 5.36 5.40
N SER A 242 -5.54 4.75 5.78
CA SER A 242 -4.37 5.50 6.27
C SER A 242 -3.83 6.50 5.25
N VAL A 243 -3.77 6.12 3.97
CA VAL A 243 -3.25 6.98 2.91
C VAL A 243 -4.28 8.03 2.46
N ASN A 244 -5.56 7.67 2.38
CA ASN A 244 -6.58 8.53 1.75
C ASN A 244 -7.38 9.40 2.72
N GLU A 245 -7.47 9.05 4.00
CA GLU A 245 -8.41 9.64 4.96
C GLU A 245 -7.68 10.42 6.05
N TRP A 246 -7.23 11.62 5.68
CA TRP A 246 -6.69 12.67 6.55
C TRP A 246 -6.56 13.94 5.72
#